data_AF-A0A420I6X8-F1
#
_entry.id   AF-A0A420I6X8-F1
#
_cell.length_a   1.000
_cell.length_b   1.000
_cell.length_c   1.000
_cell.angle_alpha   90.00
_cell.angle_beta   90.00
_cell.angle_gamma   90.00
#
_symmetry.space_group_name_H-M   'P 1'
#
loop_
_entity.id
_entity.type
_entity.pdbx_description
1 polymer ?
#
loop_
_entity_poly.entity_id
_entity_poly.type
_entity_poly.pdbx_seq_one_letter_code
_entity_poly.pdbx_strand_id
1 'polypeptide(L)'
;MIINCLVLVALAVIGSVQVFFFTKHYHSKREDSALDPIVDVGYSVYRGHYEKALQLNYFKGIRYAAPPEGALRWQKPQEPMPNRGSTISAVNYGPKCPQSPQGHNPDSWFFFPTDQVSEDCLFLNVISPTNATALPVLVWIHGGGYGLGDGRYNFTELTMTNSRSFVIVTIQYRLGAFGFLSSSELGRFGVPNAGLYDQHFALEWVQRHISKFGGDPTRVTIAGESAGAGSVLQQTVAYGGKEGTTYFTNAIVASPYLPPQWNYDDEQPTNAYNAFVKHAGCDTKLDNTTVFGCLRSKNTYSLQNASGFVSTSASYGQWAFLPVVDGSFIQRLPVKQLISGDLNGSKMLSGHNSDEAPAFVPQSIKTTSDFESYVQSLFPIDNQSLAKISKLYDIPITVPGPLFSTLGSSGPSALNQSSFAIGQQQRANNLYAESTFICPSYWLANAFSFGNKSSWKYQFSVPPAAHGTDLNAYHKPDSAIFSEGTLSNGFRIGFQLIWGQFTLHGNPTLPESVLGGFNSKEGRNSSEDFSAAYNSSWLAWDKNSMSMMNFNTSGGVEKQLSMWFGLGKSINITMNIEPGVMANWTISNGATWEGGRATRCKFWADFALRQFSVR
;
A
#
# COMPACT_ATOMS: atom_id res chain seq x y z
N MET A 1 16.76 -28.92 35.75
CA MET A 1 15.52 -29.65 35.43
C MET A 1 14.35 -28.68 35.56
N ILE A 2 13.91 -28.11 34.45
CA ILE A 2 12.55 -27.60 34.15
C ILE A 2 12.56 -27.42 32.63
N ILE A 3 11.61 -28.09 31.98
CA ILE A 3 11.52 -28.33 30.54
C ILE A 3 10.94 -27.08 29.87
N ASN A 4 11.68 -26.47 28.94
CA ASN A 4 11.14 -25.49 27.99
C ASN A 4 10.54 -26.24 26.80
N CYS A 5 9.24 -26.49 26.83
CA CYS A 5 8.46 -26.81 25.64
C CYS A 5 7.76 -25.52 25.17
N LEU A 6 8.36 -24.83 24.20
CA LEU A 6 7.70 -23.78 23.44
C LEU A 6 7.19 -24.43 22.14
N VAL A 7 5.89 -24.70 22.09
CA VAL A 7 5.21 -25.03 20.84
C VAL A 7 5.07 -23.73 20.06
N LEU A 8 5.92 -23.55 19.05
CA LEU A 8 5.81 -22.50 18.05
C LEU A 8 4.66 -22.84 17.09
N VAL A 9 3.55 -22.12 17.17
CA VAL A 9 2.57 -22.04 16.10
C VAL A 9 2.73 -20.67 15.45
N ALA A 10 3.37 -20.62 14.29
CA ALA A 10 3.38 -19.43 13.45
C ALA A 10 1.99 -19.27 12.81
N LEU A 11 1.18 -18.36 13.36
CA LEU A 11 -0.11 -17.96 12.78
C LEU A 11 0.13 -16.76 11.86
N ALA A 12 0.30 -17.02 10.57
CA ALA A 12 0.22 -15.99 9.54
C ALA A 12 -1.26 -15.70 9.25
N VAL A 13 -1.81 -14.62 9.83
CA VAL A 13 -3.12 -14.07 9.48
C VAL A 13 -2.94 -13.07 8.32
N ILE A 14 -3.32 -13.44 7.11
CA ILE A 14 -3.23 -12.52 5.96
C ILE A 14 -4.31 -11.44 6.10
N GLY A 15 -3.93 -10.17 5.89
CA GLY A 15 -4.83 -9.01 5.90
C GLY A 15 -4.64 -8.03 7.07
N SER A 16 -3.83 -8.38 8.08
CA SER A 16 -3.49 -7.45 9.18
C SER A 16 -2.24 -7.83 9.98
N VAL A 17 -1.41 -8.79 9.53
CA VAL A 17 -0.21 -9.17 10.28
C VAL A 17 0.93 -8.20 10.01
N GLN A 18 0.96 -7.14 10.81
CA GLN A 18 2.20 -6.85 11.50
C GLN A 18 2.36 -7.93 12.57
N VAL A 19 3.36 -8.80 12.45
CA VAL A 19 3.80 -9.58 13.60
C VAL A 19 4.17 -8.58 14.69
N PHE A 20 3.45 -8.61 15.80
CA PHE A 20 3.83 -7.88 17.00
C PHE A 20 5.12 -8.51 17.54
N PHE A 21 6.26 -8.02 17.08
CA PHE A 21 7.52 -8.28 17.75
C PHE A 21 7.49 -7.54 19.08
N PHE A 22 7.14 -8.24 20.17
CA PHE A 22 7.63 -7.87 21.50
C PHE A 22 9.13 -8.17 21.55
N THR A 23 9.92 -7.40 20.81
CA THR A 23 11.31 -7.22 21.21
C THR A 23 11.24 -6.29 22.41
N LYS A 24 11.60 -6.79 23.60
CA LYS A 24 12.16 -5.90 24.62
C LYS A 24 13.33 -5.20 23.94
N HIS A 25 13.10 -4.00 23.40
CA HIS A 25 14.18 -3.12 23.01
C HIS A 25 14.87 -2.77 24.31
N TYR A 26 15.97 -3.47 24.57
CA TYR A 26 16.92 -3.02 25.57
C TYR A 26 17.40 -1.67 25.06
N HIS A 27 16.87 -0.58 25.63
CA HIS A 27 17.40 0.75 25.42
C HIS A 27 18.79 0.78 26.05
N SER A 28 19.78 0.26 25.32
CA SER A 28 21.12 0.77 25.46
C SER A 28 21.03 2.26 25.13
N LYS A 29 21.25 3.12 26.12
CA LYS A 29 21.45 4.55 25.88
C LYS A 29 22.66 4.65 24.96
N ARG A 30 22.42 4.82 23.66
CA ARG A 30 23.48 5.13 22.70
C ARG A 30 24.00 6.52 23.07
N GLU A 31 25.28 6.61 23.37
CA GLU A 31 25.94 7.90 23.58
C GLU A 31 26.03 8.65 22.24
N ASP A 32 25.75 9.95 22.28
CA ASP A 32 25.83 10.83 21.12
C ASP A 32 27.26 10.81 20.55
N SER A 33 27.38 10.54 19.25
CA SER A 33 28.68 10.59 18.56
C SER A 33 28.90 11.96 17.93
N ALA A 34 30.14 12.45 17.95
CA ALA A 34 30.55 13.65 17.21
C ALA A 34 30.33 13.52 15.69
N LEU A 35 30.22 12.29 15.18
CA LEU A 35 29.94 12.00 13.77
C LEU A 35 28.45 11.96 13.43
N ASP A 36 27.56 12.01 14.43
CA ASP A 36 26.12 11.98 14.17
C ASP A 36 25.67 13.28 13.49
N PRO A 37 24.90 13.19 12.38
CA PRO A 37 24.57 14.34 11.57
C PRO A 37 23.54 15.24 12.28
N ILE A 38 23.70 16.55 12.13
CA ILE A 38 22.77 17.56 12.66
C ILE A 38 22.14 18.31 11.48
N VAL A 39 20.82 18.40 11.46
CA VAL A 39 20.06 19.08 10.40
C VAL A 39 19.11 20.09 11.02
N ASP A 40 19.23 21.36 10.64
CA ASP A 40 18.31 22.44 11.02
C ASP A 40 17.22 22.59 9.96
N VAL A 41 16.00 22.11 10.22
CA VAL A 41 14.87 22.23 9.28
C VAL A 41 14.18 23.59 9.33
N GLY A 42 14.62 24.52 10.19
CA GLY A 42 14.16 25.89 10.28
C GLY A 42 13.30 26.13 11.52
N TYR A 43 12.34 25.24 11.79
CA TYR A 43 11.54 25.30 13.01
C TYR A 43 12.16 24.49 14.17
N SER A 44 12.98 23.48 13.86
CA SER A 44 13.67 22.63 14.85
C SER A 44 15.01 22.14 14.32
N VAL A 45 15.90 21.74 15.23
CA VAL A 45 17.20 21.13 14.92
C VAL A 45 17.17 19.66 15.32
N TYR A 46 17.52 18.75 14.41
CA TYR A 46 17.49 17.30 14.64
C TYR A 46 18.88 16.69 14.57
N ARG A 47 19.21 15.81 15.52
CA ARG A 47 20.41 14.95 15.49
C ARG A 47 20.02 13.53 15.07
N GLY A 48 20.53 13.08 13.92
CA GLY A 48 20.32 11.72 13.42
C GLY A 48 21.35 10.73 13.97
N HIS A 49 21.44 9.58 13.31
CA HIS A 49 22.41 8.53 13.55
C HIS A 49 23.22 8.26 12.28
N TYR A 50 24.54 8.36 12.38
CA TYR A 50 25.44 7.90 11.33
C TYR A 50 25.82 6.42 11.52
N GLU A 51 25.49 5.58 10.54
CA GLU A 51 25.90 4.18 10.47
C GLU A 51 27.11 4.04 9.55
N LYS A 52 28.29 3.95 10.16
CA LYS A 52 29.58 3.92 9.47
C LYS A 52 29.73 2.71 8.55
N ALA A 53 29.19 1.54 8.91
CA ALA A 53 29.34 0.33 8.09
C ALA A 53 28.58 0.45 6.76
N LEU A 54 27.47 1.20 6.75
CA LEU A 54 26.61 1.36 5.59
C LEU A 54 26.84 2.67 4.83
N GLN A 55 27.55 3.63 5.44
CA GLN A 55 27.69 4.99 4.91
C GLN A 55 26.32 5.66 4.73
N LEU A 56 25.47 5.53 5.74
CA LEU A 56 24.11 6.07 5.77
C LEU A 56 23.87 6.90 7.03
N ASN A 57 23.11 7.97 6.86
CA ASN A 57 22.53 8.80 7.90
C ASN A 57 21.05 8.44 8.07
N TYR A 58 20.64 8.16 9.30
CA TYR A 58 19.25 7.88 9.67
C TYR A 58 18.70 8.99 10.54
N PHE A 59 17.55 9.53 10.16
CA PHE A 59 16.75 10.41 10.99
C PHE A 59 15.38 9.78 11.16
N LYS A 60 15.03 9.41 12.38
CA LYS A 60 13.77 8.75 12.72
C LYS A 60 12.97 9.67 13.63
N GLY A 61 11.68 9.80 13.38
CA GLY A 61 10.79 10.61 14.22
C GLY A 61 10.96 12.12 14.04
N ILE A 62 11.17 12.60 12.80
CA ILE A 62 11.10 14.05 12.51
C ILE A 62 9.62 14.45 12.48
N ARG A 63 9.22 15.39 13.34
CA ARG A 63 7.86 15.94 13.34
C ARG A 63 7.67 16.82 12.11
N TYR A 64 6.79 16.44 11.18
CA TYR A 64 6.50 17.25 9.99
C TYR A 64 5.23 18.09 10.12
N ALA A 65 4.34 17.75 11.07
CA ALA A 65 3.14 18.53 11.38
C ALA A 65 2.91 18.66 12.90
N ALA A 66 2.12 19.66 13.29
CA ALA A 66 1.63 19.78 14.66
C ALA A 66 0.79 18.55 15.07
N PRO A 67 0.80 18.15 16.37
CA PRO A 67 -0.06 17.08 16.85
C PRO A 67 -1.53 17.33 16.49
N PRO A 68 -2.22 16.41 15.79
CA PRO A 68 -3.61 16.58 15.36
C PRO A 68 -4.61 16.31 16.50
N GLU A 69 -4.35 16.88 17.68
CA GLU A 69 -5.10 16.67 18.92
C GLU A 69 -6.02 17.84 19.24
N GLY A 70 -7.00 17.62 20.11
CA GLY A 70 -7.87 18.67 20.64
C GLY A 70 -8.60 19.47 19.56
N ALA A 71 -8.14 20.71 19.30
CA ALA A 71 -8.70 21.57 18.25
C ALA A 71 -8.27 21.20 16.82
N LEU A 72 -7.17 20.46 16.68
CA LEU A 72 -6.67 20.01 15.38
C LEU A 72 -7.19 18.62 14.99
N ARG A 73 -7.97 17.97 15.88
CA ARG A 73 -8.62 16.69 15.56
C ARG A 73 -9.59 16.88 14.38
N TRP A 74 -9.43 16.02 13.36
CA TRP A 74 -10.13 16.09 12.07
C TRP A 74 -9.96 17.40 11.28
N GLN A 75 -8.91 18.18 11.55
CA GLN A 75 -8.53 19.33 10.73
C GLN A 75 -7.39 18.99 9.79
N LYS A 76 -7.14 19.84 8.78
CA LYS A 76 -5.91 19.77 7.97
C LYS A 76 -4.67 19.91 8.88
N PRO A 77 -3.58 19.18 8.58
CA PRO A 77 -2.33 19.32 9.32
C PRO A 77 -1.84 20.78 9.29
N GLN A 78 -1.13 21.18 10.34
CA GLN A 78 -0.57 22.51 10.50
C GLN A 78 0.94 22.41 10.74
N GLU A 79 1.65 23.50 10.51
CA GLU A 79 3.08 23.58 10.79
C GLU A 79 3.38 23.28 12.28
N PRO A 80 4.44 22.53 12.59
CA PRO A 80 4.88 22.33 13.96
C PRO A 80 5.23 23.66 14.64
N MET A 81 4.94 23.77 15.95
CA MET A 81 5.47 24.87 16.75
C MET A 81 7.00 24.85 16.74
N PRO A 82 7.68 25.98 16.51
CA PRO A 82 9.13 26.04 16.54
C PRO A 82 9.69 25.61 17.89
N ASN A 83 10.66 24.69 17.87
CA ASN A 83 11.44 24.29 19.03
C ASN A 83 12.93 24.41 18.70
N ARG A 84 13.49 25.60 18.99
CA ARG A 84 14.90 25.94 18.74
C ARG A 84 15.76 25.95 20.02
N GLY A 85 15.16 25.64 21.18
CA GLY A 85 15.86 25.69 22.47
C GLY A 85 16.83 24.54 22.69
N SER A 86 16.72 23.45 21.93
CA SER A 86 17.62 22.31 21.98
C SER A 86 17.63 21.52 20.68
N THR A 87 18.65 20.70 20.49
CA THR A 87 18.70 19.71 19.41
C THR A 87 17.86 18.49 19.80
N ILE A 88 16.89 18.14 18.97
CA ILE A 88 16.00 17.00 19.15
C ILE A 88 16.69 15.72 18.64
N SER A 89 16.71 14.66 19.45
CA SER A 89 17.23 13.36 19.02
C SER A 89 16.25 12.70 18.04
N ALA A 90 16.72 12.37 16.84
CA ALA A 90 15.99 11.72 15.77
C ALA A 90 16.55 10.31 15.50
N VAL A 91 16.74 9.50 16.56
CA VAL A 91 17.28 8.13 16.45
C VAL A 91 16.22 7.05 16.68
N ASN A 92 15.04 7.44 17.17
CA ASN A 92 13.91 6.55 17.45
C ASN A 92 12.72 6.93 16.58
N TYR A 93 11.92 5.94 16.18
CA TYR A 93 10.68 6.21 15.45
C TYR A 93 9.66 6.96 16.31
N GLY A 94 8.91 7.87 15.69
CA GLY A 94 7.73 8.47 16.31
C GLY A 94 6.61 7.44 16.56
N PRO A 95 5.59 7.78 17.35
CA PRO A 95 4.43 6.92 17.60
C PRO A 95 3.70 6.51 16.32
N LYS A 96 2.99 5.38 16.36
CA LYS A 96 2.01 4.99 15.34
C LYS A 96 0.73 5.79 15.54
N CYS A 97 0.03 6.11 14.45
CA CYS A 97 -1.29 6.70 14.55
C CYS A 97 -2.31 5.68 15.10
N PRO A 98 -3.44 6.12 15.69
CA PRO A 98 -4.49 5.21 16.13
C PRO A 98 -4.99 4.33 14.97
N GLN A 99 -5.14 3.05 15.25
CA GLN A 99 -5.37 1.98 14.26
C GLN A 99 -6.83 1.51 14.28
N SER A 100 -7.32 1.00 13.15
CA SER A 100 -8.67 0.47 12.94
C SER A 100 -8.59 -0.80 12.06
N PRO A 101 -8.90 -2.00 12.59
CA PRO A 101 -8.72 -3.25 11.85
C PRO A 101 -9.82 -3.47 10.81
N GLN A 102 -9.59 -4.41 9.89
CA GLN A 102 -10.57 -4.82 8.88
C GLN A 102 -11.74 -5.65 9.47
N GLY A 103 -12.84 -5.71 8.71
CA GLY A 103 -14.04 -6.47 8.99
C GLY A 103 -13.78 -7.97 9.16
N HIS A 104 -14.24 -8.54 10.28
CA HIS A 104 -14.12 -9.98 10.50
C HIS A 104 -15.11 -10.51 11.54
N ASN A 105 -15.15 -9.87 12.71
CA ASN A 105 -16.08 -10.07 13.82
C ASN A 105 -15.84 -8.94 14.86
N PRO A 106 -16.86 -8.17 15.29
CA PRO A 106 -16.69 -7.11 16.27
C PRO A 106 -16.39 -7.57 17.70
N ASP A 107 -16.77 -8.80 18.08
CA ASP A 107 -16.68 -9.27 19.47
C ASP A 107 -15.24 -9.60 19.93
N SER A 108 -14.25 -9.52 19.04
CA SER A 108 -12.86 -9.94 19.30
C SER A 108 -11.83 -8.80 19.42
N TRP A 109 -12.24 -7.53 19.32
CA TRP A 109 -11.29 -6.41 19.23
C TRP A 109 -11.49 -5.34 20.31
N PHE A 110 -10.45 -5.16 21.14
CA PHE A 110 -10.32 -4.04 22.06
C PHE A 110 -8.87 -3.56 22.09
N PHE A 111 -8.66 -2.25 21.96
CA PHE A 111 -7.34 -1.64 22.06
C PHE A 111 -7.05 -1.23 23.50
N PHE A 112 -5.88 -1.64 24.00
CA PHE A 112 -5.36 -1.19 25.29
C PHE A 112 -4.39 -0.02 25.10
N PRO A 113 -4.29 0.89 26.09
CA PRO A 113 -3.26 1.90 26.10
C PRO A 113 -1.85 1.32 25.96
N THR A 114 -1.08 1.84 25.00
CA THR A 114 0.34 1.52 24.80
C THR A 114 1.15 2.79 24.60
N ASP A 115 2.46 2.72 24.82
CA ASP A 115 3.40 3.81 24.50
C ASP A 115 3.71 3.92 22.99
N GLN A 116 3.23 2.97 22.19
CA GLN A 116 3.49 2.89 20.75
C GLN A 116 2.48 3.66 19.89
N VAL A 117 1.31 3.99 20.42
CA VAL A 117 0.19 4.61 19.68
C VAL A 117 -0.17 5.96 20.30
N SER A 118 -0.29 7.00 19.47
CA SER A 118 -0.69 8.35 19.88
C SER A 118 -1.41 9.08 18.75
N GLU A 119 -2.29 10.05 19.04
CA GLU A 119 -2.77 11.01 18.04
C GLU A 119 -1.64 11.93 17.58
N ASP A 120 -0.72 12.27 18.48
CA ASP A 120 0.58 12.84 18.12
C ASP A 120 1.45 11.82 17.36
N CYS A 121 1.15 11.62 16.08
CA CYS A 121 1.79 10.62 15.22
C CYS A 121 2.30 11.16 13.88
N LEU A 122 2.16 12.46 13.58
CA LEU A 122 2.55 13.05 12.29
C LEU A 122 4.07 13.29 12.20
N PHE A 123 4.78 12.17 12.08
CA PHE A 123 6.23 12.07 11.97
C PHE A 123 6.64 11.44 10.64
N LEU A 124 7.85 11.75 10.19
CA LEU A 124 8.51 11.10 9.06
C LEU A 124 9.92 10.67 9.44
N ASN A 125 10.50 9.84 8.59
CA ASN A 125 11.87 9.35 8.73
C ASN A 125 12.63 9.59 7.43
N VAL A 126 13.93 9.83 7.52
CA VAL A 126 14.82 10.06 6.38
C VAL A 126 16.01 9.10 6.47
N ILE A 127 16.29 8.39 5.38
CA ILE A 127 17.53 7.65 5.15
C ILE A 127 18.28 8.36 4.04
N SER A 128 19.50 8.81 4.32
CA SER A 128 20.31 9.58 3.36
C SER A 128 21.75 9.07 3.31
N PRO A 129 22.37 8.94 2.14
CA PRO A 129 23.80 8.65 2.00
C PRO A 129 24.71 9.66 2.71
N THR A 130 25.88 9.23 3.17
CA THR A 130 26.93 10.17 3.59
C THR A 130 27.30 11.08 2.41
N ASN A 131 27.44 12.39 2.65
CA ASN A 131 27.78 13.39 1.62
C ASN A 131 26.76 13.51 0.47
N ALA A 132 25.52 13.08 0.68
CA ALA A 132 24.45 13.25 -0.30
C ALA A 132 24.32 14.71 -0.74
N THR A 133 24.32 14.94 -2.05
CA THR A 133 24.16 16.27 -2.66
C THR A 133 23.17 16.16 -3.81
N ALA A 134 22.02 16.83 -3.67
CA ALA A 134 20.97 16.89 -4.67
C ALA A 134 20.62 15.52 -5.29
N LEU A 135 20.45 14.47 -4.48
CA LEU A 135 20.06 13.13 -4.95
C LEU A 135 18.54 13.02 -5.17
N PRO A 136 18.04 12.19 -6.10
CA PRO A 136 16.61 11.87 -6.18
C PRO A 136 16.05 11.40 -4.84
N VAL A 137 14.75 11.61 -4.65
CA VAL A 137 14.05 11.31 -3.40
C VAL A 137 12.95 10.28 -3.65
N LEU A 138 12.92 9.20 -2.89
CA LEU A 138 11.82 8.24 -2.84
C LEU A 138 11.00 8.50 -1.57
N VAL A 139 9.73 8.87 -1.70
CA VAL A 139 8.81 9.06 -0.57
C VAL A 139 7.85 7.87 -0.50
N TRP A 140 7.93 7.10 0.57
CA TRP A 140 7.12 5.93 0.83
C TRP A 140 5.88 6.25 1.67
N ILE A 141 4.71 5.86 1.15
CA ILE A 141 3.41 5.91 1.82
C ILE A 141 2.99 4.47 2.12
N HIS A 142 2.79 4.15 3.39
CA HIS A 142 2.48 2.77 3.80
C HIS A 142 1.03 2.36 3.51
N GLY A 143 0.83 1.05 3.32
CA GLY A 143 -0.47 0.40 3.17
C GLY A 143 -1.19 0.11 4.49
N GLY A 144 -2.21 -0.77 4.43
CA GLY A 144 -3.03 -1.20 5.57
C GLY A 144 -4.50 -0.78 5.51
N GLY A 145 -5.09 -0.69 4.31
CA GLY A 145 -6.53 -0.42 4.14
C GLY A 145 -7.01 0.93 4.69
N TYR A 146 -6.11 1.91 4.84
CA TYR A 146 -6.37 3.22 5.48
C TYR A 146 -6.72 3.14 6.98
N GLY A 147 -6.75 1.95 7.57
CA GLY A 147 -7.02 1.72 8.98
C GLY A 147 -5.82 1.22 9.78
N LEU A 148 -4.90 0.50 9.14
CA LEU A 148 -3.73 -0.10 9.77
C LEU A 148 -2.43 0.40 9.12
N GLY A 149 -1.29 0.13 9.76
CA GLY A 149 0.04 0.36 9.22
C GLY A 149 0.79 1.51 9.89
N ASP A 150 2.06 1.64 9.55
CA ASP A 150 2.93 2.73 10.00
C ASP A 150 4.15 2.91 9.08
N GLY A 151 4.80 4.07 9.14
CA GLY A 151 5.95 4.45 8.34
C GLY A 151 7.30 3.92 8.82
N ARG A 152 7.39 2.96 9.75
CA ARG A 152 8.67 2.47 10.32
C ARG A 152 9.36 1.42 9.43
N TYR A 153 9.31 1.60 8.12
CA TYR A 153 9.91 0.71 7.12
C TYR A 153 11.42 0.86 7.06
N ASN A 154 12.11 -0.26 6.82
CA ASN A 154 13.55 -0.29 6.61
C ASN A 154 13.88 -0.53 5.13
N PHE A 155 14.35 0.53 4.46
CA PHE A 155 14.80 0.50 3.06
C PHE A 155 16.32 0.48 2.89
N THR A 156 17.05 0.03 3.92
CA THR A 156 18.51 -0.06 3.87
C THR A 156 18.97 -0.93 2.71
N GLU A 157 18.37 -2.11 2.51
CA GLU A 157 18.76 -3.02 1.43
C GLU A 157 18.56 -2.41 0.04
N LEU A 158 17.37 -1.85 -0.22
CA LEU A 158 17.07 -1.13 -1.46
C LEU A 158 18.09 -0.02 -1.74
N THR A 159 18.47 0.73 -0.69
CA THR A 159 19.48 1.81 -0.78
C THR A 159 20.86 1.24 -1.14
N MET A 160 21.26 0.14 -0.50
CA MET A 160 22.56 -0.48 -0.70
C MET A 160 22.70 -1.08 -2.11
N THR A 161 21.68 -1.80 -2.59
CA THR A 161 21.63 -2.38 -3.94
C THR A 161 21.72 -1.31 -5.02
N ASN A 162 21.11 -0.15 -4.79
CA ASN A 162 21.17 0.99 -5.70
C ASN A 162 22.35 1.94 -5.43
N SER A 163 23.42 1.41 -4.84
CA SER A 163 24.68 2.14 -4.61
C SER A 163 24.53 3.45 -3.83
N ARG A 164 23.52 3.57 -2.97
CA ARG A 164 23.21 4.78 -2.18
C ARG A 164 22.95 6.00 -3.06
N SER A 165 22.21 5.81 -4.16
CA SER A 165 22.02 6.86 -5.19
C SER A 165 20.80 7.75 -4.99
N PHE A 166 20.01 7.55 -3.93
CA PHE A 166 18.83 8.37 -3.62
C PHE A 166 18.58 8.46 -2.11
N VAL A 167 17.82 9.49 -1.71
CA VAL A 167 17.32 9.69 -0.35
C VAL A 167 15.94 9.04 -0.23
N ILE A 168 15.65 8.43 0.92
CA ILE A 168 14.35 7.81 1.18
C ILE A 168 13.66 8.55 2.33
N VAL A 169 12.39 8.87 2.16
CA VAL A 169 11.51 9.43 3.18
C VAL A 169 10.37 8.45 3.42
N THR A 170 10.07 8.11 4.67
CA THR A 170 8.87 7.33 5.03
C THR A 170 7.99 8.15 5.96
N ILE A 171 6.68 8.16 5.71
CA ILE A 171 5.76 9.06 6.42
C ILE A 171 4.72 8.29 7.24
N GLN A 172 4.30 8.88 8.35
CA GLN A 172 3.07 8.55 9.06
C GLN A 172 1.92 9.43 8.54
N TYR A 173 0.69 8.91 8.54
CA TYR A 173 -0.53 9.68 8.29
C TYR A 173 -1.68 9.13 9.16
N ARG A 174 -2.69 9.97 9.48
CA ARG A 174 -3.84 9.51 10.30
C ARG A 174 -4.63 8.41 9.58
N LEU A 175 -5.11 7.45 10.36
CA LEU A 175 -5.82 6.25 9.90
C LEU A 175 -7.21 6.13 10.52
N GLY A 176 -8.02 5.19 10.02
CA GLY A 176 -9.34 4.87 10.55
C GLY A 176 -10.24 6.11 10.67
N ALA A 177 -11.05 6.17 11.72
CA ALA A 177 -11.89 7.34 11.97
C ALA A 177 -11.09 8.63 12.24
N PHE A 178 -9.79 8.58 12.57
CA PHE A 178 -9.00 9.79 12.79
C PHE A 178 -8.59 10.46 11.48
N GLY A 179 -8.38 9.67 10.42
CA GLY A 179 -7.95 10.15 9.10
C GLY A 179 -9.06 10.21 8.05
N PHE A 180 -10.07 9.34 8.17
CA PHE A 180 -11.02 9.05 7.09
C PHE A 180 -12.48 8.97 7.57
N LEU A 181 -12.80 9.57 8.72
CA LEU A 181 -14.20 9.83 9.07
C LEU A 181 -14.81 10.75 8.02
N SER A 182 -16.10 10.60 7.73
CA SER A 182 -16.81 11.44 6.76
C SER A 182 -18.31 11.47 6.98
N SER A 183 -18.90 12.65 6.89
CA SER A 183 -20.35 12.91 6.86
C SER A 183 -20.59 14.38 6.54
N SER A 184 -21.86 14.76 6.34
CA SER A 184 -22.23 16.18 6.22
C SER A 184 -21.85 17.00 7.47
N GLU A 185 -22.04 16.45 8.68
CA GLU A 185 -21.63 17.13 9.92
C GLU A 185 -20.10 17.29 9.99
N LEU A 186 -19.35 16.24 9.64
CA LEU A 186 -17.90 16.35 9.61
C LEU A 186 -17.44 17.39 8.59
N GLY A 187 -18.02 17.41 7.39
CA GLY A 187 -17.68 18.41 6.37
C GLY A 187 -17.97 19.85 6.79
N ARG A 188 -18.85 20.08 7.77
CA ARG A 188 -19.16 21.41 8.30
C ARG A 188 -18.19 21.87 9.39
N PHE A 189 -17.72 20.97 10.25
CA PHE A 189 -16.94 21.33 11.45
C PHE A 189 -15.48 20.83 11.43
N GLY A 190 -15.16 19.94 10.50
CA GLY A 190 -13.83 19.37 10.26
C GLY A 190 -13.60 19.14 8.77
N VAL A 191 -12.73 18.19 8.46
CA VAL A 191 -12.24 17.96 7.11
C VAL A 191 -12.25 16.45 6.82
N PRO A 192 -13.05 15.96 5.86
CA PRO A 192 -12.91 14.62 5.32
C PRO A 192 -11.52 14.43 4.71
N ASN A 193 -11.07 13.18 4.56
CA ASN A 193 -9.75 12.87 4.00
C ASN A 193 -8.57 13.50 4.76
N ALA A 194 -8.69 13.77 6.05
CA ALA A 194 -7.62 14.32 6.87
C ALA A 194 -6.29 13.54 6.73
N GLY A 195 -6.35 12.21 6.59
CA GLY A 195 -5.18 11.36 6.31
C GLY A 195 -4.54 11.61 4.94
N LEU A 196 -5.29 11.97 3.89
CA LEU A 196 -4.70 12.37 2.60
C LEU A 196 -4.03 13.74 2.67
N TYR A 197 -4.62 14.66 3.45
CA TYR A 197 -4.00 15.96 3.71
C TYR A 197 -2.70 15.83 4.50
N ASP A 198 -2.60 14.88 5.45
CA ASP A 198 -1.35 14.57 6.16
C ASP A 198 -0.24 14.17 5.17
N GLN A 199 -0.56 13.26 4.24
CA GLN A 199 0.39 12.81 3.22
C GLN A 199 0.82 13.96 2.30
N HIS A 200 -0.13 14.78 1.85
CA HIS A 200 0.15 15.93 1.02
C HIS A 200 1.05 16.95 1.74
N PHE A 201 0.77 17.22 3.00
CA PHE A 201 1.58 18.13 3.82
C PHE A 201 3.00 17.57 4.06
N ALA A 202 3.16 16.25 4.13
CA ALA A 202 4.49 15.63 4.15
C ALA A 202 5.24 15.84 2.80
N LEU A 203 4.55 15.86 1.66
CA LEU A 203 5.16 16.21 0.37
C LEU A 203 5.58 17.67 0.32
N GLU A 204 4.77 18.58 0.87
CA GLU A 204 5.19 19.98 1.05
C GLU A 204 6.44 20.10 1.93
N TRP A 205 6.51 19.33 3.02
CA TRP A 205 7.69 19.28 3.88
C TRP A 205 8.92 18.79 3.10
N VAL A 206 8.77 17.77 2.26
CA VAL A 206 9.84 17.29 1.38
C VAL A 206 10.33 18.41 0.47
N GLN A 207 9.42 19.12 -0.20
CA GLN A 207 9.78 20.27 -1.06
C GLN A 207 10.56 21.35 -0.30
N ARG A 208 10.15 21.68 0.93
CA ARG A 208 10.76 22.74 1.75
C ARG A 208 12.09 22.33 2.38
N HIS A 209 12.31 21.05 2.69
CA HIS A 209 13.35 20.66 3.64
C HIS A 209 14.27 19.54 3.18
N ILE A 210 13.93 18.75 2.14
CA ILE A 210 14.71 17.55 1.80
C ILE A 210 16.13 17.86 1.32
N SER A 211 16.37 19.06 0.77
CA SER A 211 17.70 19.54 0.38
C SER A 211 18.68 19.60 1.54
N LYS A 212 18.19 19.80 2.77
CA LYS A 212 19.00 19.79 3.99
C LYS A 212 19.49 18.40 4.37
N PHE A 213 18.87 17.36 3.81
CA PHE A 213 19.27 15.96 3.94
C PHE A 213 20.01 15.46 2.69
N GLY A 214 20.36 16.34 1.75
CA GLY A 214 21.05 16.00 0.50
C GLY A 214 20.14 15.51 -0.63
N GLY A 215 18.82 15.61 -0.48
CA GLY A 215 17.86 15.29 -1.54
C GLY A 215 17.59 16.46 -2.49
N ASP A 216 17.07 16.16 -3.66
CA ASP A 216 16.65 17.12 -4.67
C ASP A 216 15.11 17.21 -4.71
N PRO A 217 14.51 18.31 -4.25
CA PRO A 217 13.06 18.46 -4.21
C PRO A 217 12.42 18.45 -5.62
N THR A 218 13.19 18.67 -6.69
CA THR A 218 12.68 18.62 -8.07
C THR A 218 12.63 17.21 -8.65
N ARG A 219 13.25 16.23 -7.97
CA ARG A 219 13.35 14.82 -8.40
C ARG A 219 12.75 13.88 -7.36
N VAL A 220 11.46 14.05 -7.10
CA VAL A 220 10.70 13.25 -6.14
C VAL A 220 9.90 12.15 -6.85
N THR A 221 10.05 10.93 -6.33
CA THR A 221 9.24 9.75 -6.65
C THR A 221 8.40 9.41 -5.43
N ILE A 222 7.07 9.37 -5.57
CA ILE A 222 6.19 8.83 -4.50
C ILE A 222 5.93 7.35 -4.76
N ALA A 223 5.91 6.53 -3.72
CA ALA A 223 5.70 5.10 -3.82
C ALA A 223 4.85 4.57 -2.67
N GLY A 224 4.10 3.49 -2.91
CA GLY A 224 3.35 2.83 -1.86
C GLY A 224 2.90 1.44 -2.27
N GLU A 225 2.40 0.68 -1.29
CA GLU A 225 1.77 -0.63 -1.47
C GLU A 225 0.36 -0.60 -0.87
N SER A 226 -0.59 -1.35 -1.44
CA SER A 226 -1.97 -1.44 -0.92
C SER A 226 -2.66 -0.07 -0.81
N ALA A 227 -3.18 0.31 0.35
CA ALA A 227 -3.71 1.64 0.64
C ALA A 227 -2.68 2.76 0.50
N GLY A 228 -1.39 2.47 0.57
CA GLY A 228 -0.30 3.40 0.26
C GLY A 228 -0.18 3.64 -1.24
N ALA A 229 -0.31 2.58 -2.05
CA ALA A 229 -0.44 2.72 -3.50
C ALA A 229 -1.76 3.40 -3.91
N GLY A 230 -2.84 3.12 -3.19
CA GLY A 230 -4.11 3.84 -3.31
C GLY A 230 -3.97 5.33 -2.94
N SER A 231 -3.17 5.63 -1.92
CA SER A 231 -2.82 7.00 -1.54
C SER A 231 -1.99 7.71 -2.61
N VAL A 232 -1.00 7.02 -3.21
CA VAL A 232 -0.27 7.53 -4.39
C VAL A 232 -1.25 7.86 -5.51
N LEU A 233 -2.20 6.97 -5.81
CA LEU A 233 -3.30 7.25 -6.76
C LEU A 233 -4.06 8.51 -6.37
N GLN A 234 -4.47 8.68 -5.11
CA GLN A 234 -5.15 9.89 -4.64
C GLN A 234 -4.31 11.16 -4.84
N GLN A 235 -3.00 11.11 -4.58
CA GLN A 235 -2.10 12.25 -4.83
C GLN A 235 -1.99 12.58 -6.33
N THR A 236 -2.12 11.59 -7.23
CA THR A 236 -2.16 11.86 -8.69
C THR A 236 -3.42 12.59 -9.13
N VAL A 237 -4.55 12.40 -8.46
CA VAL A 237 -5.82 13.08 -8.77
C VAL A 237 -6.08 14.32 -7.90
N ALA A 238 -5.26 14.54 -6.87
CA ALA A 238 -5.41 15.63 -5.92
C ALA A 238 -5.59 16.99 -6.60
N TYR A 239 -6.55 17.77 -6.09
CA TYR A 239 -6.91 19.10 -6.59
C TYR A 239 -7.20 19.15 -8.10
N GLY A 240 -7.70 18.06 -8.66
CA GLY A 240 -8.04 17.97 -10.09
C GLY A 240 -6.80 17.84 -11.00
N GLY A 241 -5.66 17.38 -10.48
CA GLY A 241 -4.43 17.20 -11.26
C GLY A 241 -3.74 18.51 -11.64
N LYS A 242 -4.08 19.62 -10.97
CA LYS A 242 -3.62 20.97 -11.29
C LYS A 242 -2.24 21.32 -10.73
N GLU A 243 -1.67 20.46 -9.90
CA GLU A 243 -0.37 20.70 -9.25
C GLU A 243 0.79 20.26 -10.14
N GLY A 244 0.51 19.55 -11.24
CA GLY A 244 1.50 19.12 -12.21
C GLY A 244 2.58 18.27 -11.55
N THR A 245 3.84 18.72 -11.63
CA THR A 245 4.99 18.04 -11.01
C THR A 245 5.55 18.78 -9.79
N THR A 246 4.76 19.68 -9.19
CA THR A 246 5.22 20.54 -8.08
C THR A 246 5.72 19.72 -6.88
N TYR A 247 5.03 18.64 -6.54
CA TYR A 247 5.35 17.82 -5.37
C TYR A 247 6.07 16.51 -5.70
N PHE A 248 5.82 15.95 -6.88
CA PHE A 248 6.47 14.74 -7.37
C PHE A 248 6.42 14.65 -8.89
N THR A 249 7.43 14.00 -9.46
CA THR A 249 7.56 13.78 -10.91
C THR A 249 7.21 12.34 -11.27
N ASN A 250 7.57 11.38 -10.42
CA ASN A 250 7.40 9.96 -10.65
C ASN A 250 6.51 9.34 -9.57
N ALA A 251 5.79 8.27 -9.92
CA ALA A 251 4.94 7.52 -8.99
C ALA A 251 5.12 6.01 -9.20
N ILE A 252 5.22 5.25 -8.10
CA ILE A 252 5.22 3.79 -8.08
C ILE A 252 3.98 3.33 -7.30
N VAL A 253 3.15 2.48 -7.91
CA VAL A 253 2.03 1.84 -7.23
C VAL A 253 2.22 0.33 -7.23
N ALA A 254 2.33 -0.28 -6.05
CA ALA A 254 2.28 -1.72 -5.88
C ALA A 254 0.90 -2.10 -5.33
N SER A 255 0.07 -2.74 -6.14
CA SER A 255 -1.28 -3.19 -5.73
C SER A 255 -2.16 -2.05 -5.20
N PRO A 256 -2.48 -1.01 -6.01
CA PRO A 256 -3.25 0.15 -5.56
C PRO A 256 -4.64 -0.23 -5.03
N TYR A 257 -4.86 -0.07 -3.72
CA TYR A 257 -6.16 -0.32 -3.09
C TYR A 257 -7.13 0.83 -3.37
N LEU A 258 -8.09 0.57 -4.27
CA LEU A 258 -9.15 1.51 -4.64
C LEU A 258 -10.53 0.83 -4.49
N PRO A 259 -11.05 0.72 -3.26
CA PRO A 259 -12.43 0.29 -3.04
C PRO A 259 -13.42 1.33 -3.61
N PRO A 260 -14.73 1.02 -3.68
CA PRO A 260 -15.77 2.00 -4.01
C PRO A 260 -15.60 3.31 -3.26
N GLN A 261 -15.52 4.42 -4.00
CA GLN A 261 -15.39 5.76 -3.43
C GLN A 261 -16.69 6.52 -3.54
N TRP A 262 -17.23 6.86 -2.38
CA TRP A 262 -18.47 7.59 -2.20
C TRP A 262 -18.19 9.10 -2.08
N ASN A 263 -19.19 9.94 -2.33
CA ASN A 263 -19.12 11.32 -1.88
C ASN A 263 -19.09 11.35 -0.34
N TYR A 264 -18.46 12.39 0.21
CA TYR A 264 -18.22 12.50 1.64
C TYR A 264 -19.50 12.46 2.51
N ASP A 265 -20.65 12.84 1.94
CA ASP A 265 -21.96 12.91 2.57
C ASP A 265 -22.96 11.87 2.04
N ASP A 266 -22.51 10.89 1.25
CA ASP A 266 -23.34 9.76 0.84
C ASP A 266 -23.77 8.90 2.05
N GLU A 267 -24.75 8.03 1.83
CA GLU A 267 -25.31 7.14 2.85
C GLU A 267 -24.26 6.24 3.49
N GLN A 268 -23.36 5.65 2.70
CA GLN A 268 -22.34 4.71 3.19
C GLN A 268 -21.38 5.34 4.23
N PRO A 269 -20.66 6.43 3.95
CA PRO A 269 -19.82 7.09 4.96
C PRO A 269 -20.66 7.66 6.12
N THR A 270 -21.86 8.18 5.85
CA THR A 270 -22.76 8.71 6.89
C THR A 270 -23.21 7.62 7.89
N ASN A 271 -23.47 6.40 7.42
CA ASN A 271 -23.82 5.27 8.29
C ASN A 271 -22.63 4.88 9.19
N ALA A 272 -21.40 4.86 8.66
CA ALA A 272 -20.19 4.64 9.46
C ALA A 272 -19.98 5.76 10.50
N TYR A 273 -20.23 7.03 10.13
CA TYR A 273 -20.19 8.18 11.05
C TYR A 273 -21.18 8.03 12.19
N ASN A 274 -22.45 7.71 11.90
CA ASN A 274 -23.48 7.55 12.92
C ASN A 274 -23.18 6.38 13.87
N ALA A 275 -22.67 5.27 13.34
CA ALA A 275 -22.23 4.14 14.15
C ALA A 275 -21.04 4.53 15.05
N PHE A 276 -20.10 5.32 14.54
CA PHE A 276 -18.96 5.84 15.31
C PHE A 276 -19.41 6.78 16.44
N VAL A 277 -20.31 7.71 16.14
CA VAL A 277 -20.92 8.63 17.13
C VAL A 277 -21.58 7.85 18.27
N LYS A 278 -22.35 6.82 17.93
CA LYS A 278 -23.00 5.94 18.92
C LYS A 278 -21.98 5.20 19.79
N HIS A 279 -20.97 4.57 19.19
CA HIS A 279 -19.97 3.80 19.95
C HIS A 279 -19.01 4.68 20.75
N ALA A 280 -18.80 5.93 20.33
CA ALA A 280 -18.10 6.93 21.12
C ALA A 280 -18.93 7.45 22.31
N GLY A 281 -20.23 7.13 22.37
CA GLY A 281 -21.17 7.65 23.36
C GLY A 281 -21.40 9.15 23.19
N CYS A 282 -21.66 9.57 21.94
CA CYS A 282 -21.96 10.95 21.54
C CYS A 282 -23.29 11.07 20.77
N ASP A 283 -24.09 10.02 20.72
CA ASP A 283 -25.42 9.98 20.07
C ASP A 283 -26.51 10.67 20.91
N THR A 284 -26.28 10.82 22.20
CA THR A 284 -27.14 11.61 23.09
C THR A 284 -26.66 13.05 23.14
N LYS A 285 -27.57 14.00 22.91
CA LYS A 285 -27.29 15.42 23.13
C LYS A 285 -27.08 15.63 24.64
N LEU A 286 -25.83 15.67 25.08
CA LEU A 286 -25.51 16.25 26.39
C LEU A 286 -25.90 17.72 26.35
N ASP A 287 -26.60 18.21 27.37
CA ASP A 287 -27.07 19.59 27.44
C ASP A 287 -25.91 20.56 27.12
N ASN A 288 -26.10 21.41 26.12
CA ASN A 288 -25.17 22.43 25.60
C ASN A 288 -23.93 21.97 24.77
N THR A 289 -23.82 20.71 24.31
CA THR A 289 -22.68 20.28 23.44
C THR A 289 -23.14 19.69 22.10
N THR A 290 -22.50 20.09 20.99
CA THR A 290 -22.76 19.48 19.65
C THR A 290 -22.17 18.07 19.57
N VAL A 291 -22.64 17.23 18.64
CA VAL A 291 -22.07 15.87 18.44
C VAL A 291 -20.57 15.97 18.13
N PHE A 292 -20.17 16.86 17.23
CA PHE A 292 -18.75 17.14 16.95
C PHE A 292 -17.97 17.61 18.19
N GLY A 293 -18.57 18.45 19.04
CA GLY A 293 -17.97 18.89 20.31
C GLY A 293 -17.77 17.73 21.29
N CYS A 294 -18.76 16.83 21.40
CA CYS A 294 -18.66 15.61 22.19
C CYS A 294 -17.50 14.74 21.68
N LEU A 295 -17.43 14.47 20.38
CA LEU A 295 -16.37 13.66 19.77
C LEU A 295 -14.97 14.25 20.03
N ARG A 296 -14.79 15.57 19.94
CA ARG A 296 -13.52 16.24 20.26
C ARG A 296 -13.13 16.16 21.74
N SER A 297 -14.11 16.02 22.64
CA SER A 297 -13.86 15.88 24.08
C SER A 297 -13.42 14.47 24.51
N LYS A 298 -13.67 13.45 23.68
CA LYS A 298 -13.31 12.07 24.00
C LYS A 298 -11.80 11.86 23.96
N ASN A 299 -11.32 10.97 24.82
CA ASN A 299 -9.94 10.51 24.79
C ASN A 299 -9.68 9.62 23.56
N THR A 300 -8.42 9.53 23.15
CA THR A 300 -7.97 8.79 21.96
C THR A 300 -8.44 7.34 21.95
N TYR A 301 -8.28 6.61 23.06
CA TYR A 301 -8.59 5.17 23.10
C TYR A 301 -10.09 4.88 23.01
N SER A 302 -10.95 5.73 23.59
CA SER A 302 -12.40 5.61 23.40
C SER A 302 -12.79 5.78 21.93
N LEU A 303 -12.20 6.76 21.24
CA LEU A 303 -12.44 6.95 19.80
C LEU A 303 -11.82 5.81 18.97
N GLN A 304 -10.63 5.33 19.33
CA GLN A 304 -9.99 4.22 18.62
C GLN A 304 -10.80 2.93 18.76
N ASN A 305 -11.34 2.63 19.94
CA ASN A 305 -12.22 1.49 20.15
C ASN A 305 -13.54 1.64 19.37
N ALA A 306 -14.12 2.83 19.32
CA ALA A 306 -15.29 3.10 18.47
C ALA A 306 -14.96 2.91 16.97
N SER A 307 -13.80 3.39 16.51
CA SER A 307 -13.33 3.19 15.14
C SER A 307 -13.16 1.70 14.82
N GLY A 308 -12.51 0.97 15.73
CA GLY A 308 -12.29 -0.47 15.60
C GLY A 308 -13.60 -1.24 15.51
N PHE A 309 -14.53 -0.99 16.44
CA PHE A 309 -15.84 -1.63 16.45
C PHE A 309 -16.59 -1.45 15.13
N VAL A 310 -16.67 -0.20 14.64
CA VAL A 310 -17.38 0.11 13.39
C VAL A 310 -16.72 -0.59 12.20
N SER A 311 -15.39 -0.58 12.12
CA SER A 311 -14.67 -1.24 11.01
C SER A 311 -14.79 -2.76 11.05
N THR A 312 -14.69 -3.37 12.24
CA THR A 312 -14.81 -4.84 12.40
C THR A 312 -16.22 -5.37 12.12
N SER A 313 -17.23 -4.48 12.20
CA SER A 313 -18.63 -4.73 11.84
C SER A 313 -18.91 -4.55 10.33
N ALA A 314 -17.94 -4.05 9.55
CA ALA A 314 -18.05 -3.99 8.10
C ALA A 314 -17.95 -5.40 7.48
N SER A 315 -18.25 -5.50 6.18
CA SER A 315 -18.07 -6.72 5.40
C SER A 315 -16.65 -7.29 5.57
N TYR A 316 -16.53 -8.62 5.51
CA TYR A 316 -15.27 -9.33 5.69
C TYR A 316 -14.15 -8.70 4.83
N GLY A 317 -13.00 -8.44 5.44
CA GLY A 317 -11.82 -7.88 4.78
C GLY A 317 -11.96 -6.42 4.33
N GLN A 318 -13.03 -5.71 4.73
CA GLN A 318 -13.25 -4.31 4.37
C GLN A 318 -13.04 -3.38 5.57
N TRP A 319 -12.85 -2.08 5.29
CA TRP A 319 -12.74 -1.04 6.30
C TRP A 319 -13.94 -0.09 6.22
N ALA A 320 -14.35 0.46 7.36
CA ALA A 320 -15.48 1.39 7.41
C ALA A 320 -15.10 2.84 7.05
N PHE A 321 -13.83 3.22 7.27
CA PHE A 321 -13.34 4.58 7.07
C PHE A 321 -12.33 4.59 5.92
N LEU A 322 -12.77 5.11 4.77
CA LEU A 322 -12.04 5.09 3.51
C LEU A 322 -12.03 6.50 2.90
N PRO A 323 -11.12 6.79 1.95
CA PRO A 323 -11.15 8.05 1.24
C PRO A 323 -12.45 8.28 0.48
N VAL A 324 -12.91 9.54 0.46
CA VAL A 324 -14.17 9.99 -0.15
C VAL A 324 -13.94 11.07 -1.19
N VAL A 325 -14.89 11.26 -2.11
CA VAL A 325 -14.97 12.45 -2.97
C VAL A 325 -15.49 13.60 -2.12
N ASP A 326 -14.60 14.52 -1.75
CA ASP A 326 -14.90 15.66 -0.86
C ASP A 326 -15.13 16.98 -1.61
N GLY A 327 -14.95 16.98 -2.94
CA GLY A 327 -15.10 18.17 -3.78
C GLY A 327 -13.95 19.17 -3.66
N SER A 328 -12.95 18.90 -2.80
CA SER A 328 -11.80 19.77 -2.56
C SER A 328 -10.48 19.08 -2.92
N PHE A 329 -10.05 18.11 -2.09
CA PHE A 329 -8.86 17.31 -2.35
C PHE A 329 -9.13 16.34 -3.50
N ILE A 330 -10.22 15.58 -3.39
CA ILE A 330 -10.72 14.69 -4.44
C ILE A 330 -11.97 15.32 -5.05
N GLN A 331 -11.78 16.01 -6.18
CA GLN A 331 -12.84 16.84 -6.79
C GLN A 331 -13.89 16.04 -7.58
N ARG A 332 -13.57 14.80 -7.93
CA ARG A 332 -14.44 13.88 -8.66
C ARG A 332 -13.93 12.45 -8.45
N LEU A 333 -14.75 11.47 -8.81
CA LEU A 333 -14.36 10.05 -8.81
C LEU A 333 -13.01 9.83 -9.50
N PRO A 334 -12.02 9.16 -8.86
CA PRO A 334 -10.70 8.99 -9.45
C PRO A 334 -10.74 8.28 -10.80
N VAL A 335 -11.62 7.28 -11.00
CA VAL A 335 -11.77 6.63 -12.31
C VAL A 335 -12.11 7.63 -13.41
N LYS A 336 -13.00 8.58 -13.13
CA LYS A 336 -13.40 9.62 -14.09
C LYS A 336 -12.22 10.53 -14.41
N GLN A 337 -11.40 10.86 -13.41
CA GLN A 337 -10.24 11.72 -13.59
C GLN A 337 -9.08 11.02 -14.31
N LEU A 338 -8.81 9.76 -13.97
CA LEU A 338 -7.82 8.91 -14.67
C LEU A 338 -8.15 8.80 -16.16
N ILE A 339 -9.43 8.65 -16.51
CA ILE A 339 -9.88 8.61 -17.92
C ILE A 339 -9.66 9.97 -18.61
N SER A 340 -9.87 11.09 -17.93
CA SER A 340 -9.63 12.42 -18.51
C SER A 340 -8.14 12.76 -18.70
N GLY A 341 -7.24 12.16 -17.91
CA GLY A 341 -5.79 12.42 -17.97
C GLY A 341 -5.31 13.65 -17.19
N ASP A 342 -6.23 14.39 -16.55
CA ASP A 342 -5.93 15.53 -15.66
C ASP A 342 -5.28 15.05 -14.36
N LEU A 343 -3.95 14.88 -14.37
CA LEU A 343 -3.20 14.20 -13.31
C LEU A 343 -1.90 14.93 -12.93
N ASN A 344 -1.59 14.90 -11.64
CA ASN A 344 -0.27 15.25 -11.09
C ASN A 344 0.75 14.14 -11.42
N GLY A 345 2.03 14.50 -11.50
CA GLY A 345 3.13 13.61 -11.89
C GLY A 345 3.24 13.38 -13.40
N SER A 346 4.31 12.73 -13.83
CA SER A 346 4.62 12.51 -15.25
C SER A 346 5.02 11.08 -15.60
N LYS A 347 5.55 10.30 -14.64
CA LYS A 347 5.99 8.92 -14.84
C LYS A 347 5.30 7.99 -13.87
N MET A 348 4.86 6.82 -14.33
CA MET A 348 4.20 5.82 -13.49
C MET A 348 4.81 4.42 -13.66
N LEU A 349 5.15 3.75 -12.56
CA LEU A 349 5.39 2.31 -12.51
C LEU A 349 4.22 1.65 -11.77
N SER A 350 3.41 0.89 -12.50
CA SER A 350 2.17 0.31 -11.97
C SER A 350 2.26 -1.21 -11.84
N GLY A 351 2.03 -1.72 -10.63
CA GLY A 351 2.17 -3.12 -10.28
C GLY A 351 0.95 -3.71 -9.58
N HIS A 352 0.83 -5.03 -9.61
CA HIS A 352 -0.10 -5.82 -8.80
C HIS A 352 0.42 -7.26 -8.66
N ASN A 353 -0.03 -7.98 -7.64
CA ASN A 353 0.27 -9.40 -7.44
C ASN A 353 -0.80 -10.25 -8.12
N SER A 354 -0.50 -11.49 -8.54
CA SER A 354 -1.47 -12.30 -9.27
C SER A 354 -2.69 -12.71 -8.44
N ASP A 355 -2.54 -12.82 -7.11
CA ASP A 355 -3.55 -13.35 -6.19
C ASP A 355 -3.85 -12.40 -5.03
N GLU A 356 -4.33 -11.20 -5.35
CA GLU A 356 -4.57 -10.12 -4.37
C GLU A 356 -5.64 -10.46 -3.31
N ALA A 357 -6.71 -11.13 -3.71
CA ALA A 357 -7.96 -11.14 -2.93
C ALA A 357 -8.16 -12.18 -1.82
N PRO A 358 -7.40 -13.29 -1.67
CA PRO A 358 -7.72 -14.34 -0.70
C PRO A 358 -7.95 -13.84 0.74
N ALA A 359 -7.22 -12.81 1.17
CA ALA A 359 -7.35 -12.22 2.50
C ALA A 359 -8.61 -11.36 2.69
N PHE A 360 -9.25 -10.96 1.59
CA PHE A 360 -10.34 -9.99 1.54
C PHE A 360 -11.68 -10.61 1.17
N VAL A 361 -11.70 -11.89 0.80
CA VAL A 361 -12.91 -12.63 0.44
C VAL A 361 -13.17 -13.72 1.49
N PRO A 362 -14.42 -13.90 1.96
CA PRO A 362 -14.79 -15.06 2.77
C PRO A 362 -14.40 -16.37 2.08
N GLN A 363 -13.66 -17.24 2.78
CA GLN A 363 -13.23 -18.54 2.25
C GLN A 363 -14.32 -19.61 2.40
N SER A 364 -15.53 -19.28 1.92
CA SER A 364 -16.74 -20.09 2.04
C SER A 364 -17.64 -20.07 0.79
N ILE A 365 -17.18 -19.51 -0.33
CA ILE A 365 -17.96 -19.36 -1.57
C ILE A 365 -17.90 -20.69 -2.36
N LYS A 366 -19.03 -21.40 -2.48
CA LYS A 366 -19.07 -22.74 -3.09
C LYS A 366 -19.95 -22.82 -4.33
N THR A 367 -21.00 -22.02 -4.40
CA THR A 367 -22.01 -22.07 -5.46
C THR A 367 -22.09 -20.75 -6.23
N THR A 368 -22.73 -20.77 -7.39
CA THR A 368 -23.07 -19.53 -8.13
C THR A 368 -23.91 -18.59 -7.28
N SER A 369 -24.84 -19.11 -6.48
CA SER A 369 -25.66 -18.30 -5.57
C SER A 369 -24.83 -17.63 -4.48
N ASP A 370 -23.81 -18.31 -3.94
CA ASP A 370 -22.89 -17.72 -2.96
C ASP A 370 -22.10 -16.58 -3.59
N PHE A 371 -21.59 -16.79 -4.82
CA PHE A 371 -20.87 -15.78 -5.58
C PHE A 371 -21.76 -14.55 -5.85
N GLU A 372 -23.00 -14.75 -6.30
CA GLU A 372 -23.92 -13.65 -6.59
C GLU A 372 -24.29 -12.85 -5.34
N SER A 373 -24.54 -13.55 -4.22
CA SER A 373 -24.78 -12.92 -2.91
C SER A 373 -23.57 -12.11 -2.45
N TYR A 374 -22.36 -12.65 -2.67
CA TYR A 374 -21.12 -11.94 -2.36
C TYR A 374 -20.96 -10.67 -3.21
N VAL A 375 -21.22 -10.72 -4.52
CA VAL A 375 -21.16 -9.53 -5.39
C VAL A 375 -22.14 -8.45 -4.92
N GLN A 376 -23.38 -8.83 -4.56
CA GLN A 376 -24.38 -7.89 -4.03
C GLN A 376 -23.97 -7.29 -2.67
N SER A 377 -23.16 -8.00 -1.89
CA SER A 377 -22.63 -7.47 -0.62
C SER A 377 -21.53 -6.40 -0.79
N LEU A 378 -20.88 -6.37 -1.97
CA LEU A 378 -19.80 -5.43 -2.28
C LEU A 378 -20.31 -4.14 -2.92
N PHE A 379 -21.37 -4.23 -3.72
CA PHE A 379 -21.85 -3.14 -4.55
C PHE A 379 -23.37 -3.04 -4.49
N PRO A 380 -23.97 -1.84 -4.40
CA PRO A 380 -25.40 -1.68 -4.57
C PRO A 380 -25.76 -1.81 -6.06
N ILE A 381 -26.09 -3.03 -6.50
CA ILE A 381 -26.37 -3.33 -7.91
C ILE A 381 -27.74 -3.95 -8.15
N ASP A 382 -28.28 -3.72 -9.34
CA ASP A 382 -29.48 -4.37 -9.83
C ASP A 382 -29.19 -5.76 -10.43
N ASN A 383 -30.26 -6.52 -10.68
CA ASN A 383 -30.18 -7.86 -11.25
C ASN A 383 -29.57 -7.86 -12.67
N GLN A 384 -29.73 -6.79 -13.44
CA GLN A 384 -29.16 -6.70 -14.78
C GLN A 384 -27.63 -6.56 -14.74
N SER A 385 -27.11 -5.73 -13.83
CA SER A 385 -25.67 -5.56 -13.61
C SER A 385 -25.06 -6.84 -13.04
N LEU A 386 -25.74 -7.48 -12.08
CA LEU A 386 -25.34 -8.78 -11.54
C LEU A 386 -25.21 -9.83 -12.64
N ALA A 387 -26.21 -9.97 -13.52
CA ALA A 387 -26.16 -10.93 -14.64
C ALA A 387 -24.98 -10.66 -15.60
N LYS A 388 -24.64 -9.38 -15.84
CA LYS A 388 -23.47 -9.00 -16.65
C LYS A 388 -22.16 -9.39 -15.97
N ILE A 389 -22.05 -9.16 -14.65
CA ILE A 389 -20.88 -9.56 -13.85
C ILE A 389 -20.76 -11.09 -13.85
N SER A 390 -21.85 -11.81 -13.59
CA SER A 390 -21.87 -13.27 -13.61
C SER A 390 -21.39 -13.82 -14.95
N LYS A 391 -21.86 -13.25 -16.08
CA LYS A 391 -21.40 -13.65 -17.42
C LYS A 391 -19.93 -13.32 -17.68
N LEU A 392 -19.44 -12.18 -17.19
CA LEU A 392 -18.07 -11.72 -17.40
C LEU A 392 -17.04 -12.57 -16.65
N TYR A 393 -17.44 -13.08 -15.48
CA TYR A 393 -16.65 -13.97 -14.64
C TYR A 393 -17.09 -15.43 -14.79
N ASP A 394 -17.71 -15.82 -15.90
CA ASP A 394 -18.20 -17.18 -16.06
C ASP A 394 -17.06 -18.20 -16.02
N ILE A 395 -17.32 -19.35 -15.40
CA ILE A 395 -16.34 -20.43 -15.22
C ILE A 395 -16.93 -21.77 -15.65
N PRO A 396 -16.10 -22.73 -16.11
CA PRO A 396 -16.56 -24.08 -16.38
C PRO A 396 -17.19 -24.73 -15.14
N ILE A 397 -18.22 -25.57 -15.35
CA ILE A 397 -18.94 -26.29 -14.28
C ILE A 397 -17.99 -27.18 -13.47
N THR A 398 -17.07 -27.85 -14.16
CA THR A 398 -16.03 -28.67 -13.55
C THR A 398 -14.70 -27.97 -13.77
N VAL A 399 -14.03 -27.62 -12.67
CA VAL A 399 -12.66 -27.12 -12.68
C VAL A 399 -11.76 -28.22 -12.12
N PRO A 400 -11.13 -29.04 -12.97
CA PRO A 400 -10.24 -30.10 -12.53
C PRO A 400 -8.87 -29.53 -12.13
N GLY A 401 -8.22 -30.15 -11.15
CA GLY A 401 -6.81 -29.91 -10.81
C GLY A 401 -6.55 -29.43 -9.38
N PRO A 402 -5.29 -29.51 -8.92
CA PRO A 402 -4.89 -29.01 -7.59
C PRO A 402 -4.87 -27.48 -7.53
N LEU A 403 -4.72 -26.88 -6.35
CA LEU A 403 -4.44 -25.44 -6.23
C LEU A 403 -3.07 -25.16 -6.85
N PHE A 404 -3.00 -24.38 -7.94
CA PHE A 404 -1.76 -24.06 -8.63
C PHE A 404 -1.79 -22.66 -9.26
N SER A 405 -0.61 -22.05 -9.44
CA SER A 405 -0.46 -20.73 -10.05
C SER A 405 -0.61 -20.79 -11.57
N THR A 406 -1.43 -19.91 -12.13
CA THR A 406 -1.71 -19.88 -13.56
C THR A 406 -0.48 -19.48 -14.36
N LEU A 407 -0.39 -19.97 -15.61
CA LEU A 407 0.62 -19.46 -16.57
C LEU A 407 0.26 -18.08 -17.11
N GLY A 408 -1.00 -17.67 -16.94
CA GLY A 408 -1.59 -16.40 -17.38
C GLY A 408 -1.77 -16.22 -18.88
N SER A 409 -0.94 -16.86 -19.70
CA SER A 409 -0.96 -16.80 -21.17
C SER A 409 -1.78 -17.90 -21.84
N SER A 410 -1.97 -19.03 -21.15
CA SER A 410 -2.77 -20.18 -21.58
C SER A 410 -3.52 -20.74 -20.37
N GLY A 411 -4.56 -21.54 -20.60
CA GLY A 411 -5.50 -21.92 -19.54
C GLY A 411 -4.89 -22.83 -18.45
N PRO A 412 -5.63 -23.15 -17.38
CA PRO A 412 -6.64 -22.37 -16.64
C PRO A 412 -6.17 -20.92 -16.31
N SER A 413 -7.11 -20.03 -15.96
CA SER A 413 -6.81 -18.63 -15.64
C SER A 413 -7.24 -18.27 -14.23
N ALA A 414 -6.85 -17.06 -13.79
CA ALA A 414 -7.18 -16.54 -12.48
C ALA A 414 -8.70 -16.49 -12.21
N LEU A 415 -9.55 -16.60 -13.24
CA LEU A 415 -11.00 -16.72 -13.09
C LEU A 415 -11.44 -17.97 -12.33
N ASN A 416 -10.75 -19.09 -12.51
CA ASN A 416 -11.19 -20.38 -11.98
C ASN A 416 -10.12 -21.11 -11.18
N GLN A 417 -8.87 -20.65 -11.17
CA GLN A 417 -7.78 -21.32 -10.48
C GLN A 417 -6.68 -20.37 -9.97
N SER A 418 -6.15 -20.68 -8.79
CA SER A 418 -4.94 -20.08 -8.23
C SER A 418 -4.28 -21.03 -7.22
N SER A 419 -3.19 -20.57 -6.61
CA SER A 419 -2.57 -21.18 -5.44
C SER A 419 -3.50 -21.29 -4.21
N PHE A 420 -4.58 -20.50 -4.15
CA PHE A 420 -5.47 -20.44 -2.98
C PHE A 420 -6.79 -21.16 -3.17
N ALA A 421 -7.35 -21.15 -4.38
CA ALA A 421 -8.69 -21.66 -4.62
C ALA A 421 -8.89 -22.14 -6.05
N ILE A 422 -9.95 -22.93 -6.24
CA ILE A 422 -10.52 -23.28 -7.54
C ILE A 422 -12.02 -22.99 -7.55
N GLY A 423 -12.61 -22.93 -8.75
CA GLY A 423 -14.05 -22.80 -8.92
C GLY A 423 -14.62 -21.48 -8.39
N GLN A 424 -15.78 -21.54 -7.74
CA GLN A 424 -16.51 -20.34 -7.29
C GLN A 424 -15.73 -19.50 -6.26
N GLN A 425 -14.92 -20.12 -5.40
CA GLN A 425 -14.09 -19.38 -4.46
C GLN A 425 -13.03 -18.55 -5.19
N GLN A 426 -12.35 -19.13 -6.19
CA GLN A 426 -11.38 -18.37 -6.96
C GLN A 426 -12.02 -17.31 -7.85
N ARG A 427 -13.21 -17.61 -8.39
CA ARG A 427 -14.01 -16.63 -9.12
C ARG A 427 -14.31 -15.38 -8.27
N ALA A 428 -14.69 -15.59 -7.01
CA ALA A 428 -14.92 -14.50 -6.05
C ALA A 428 -13.63 -13.75 -5.70
N ASN A 429 -12.52 -14.48 -5.45
CA ASN A 429 -11.21 -13.88 -5.25
C ASN A 429 -10.84 -12.99 -6.45
N ASN A 430 -10.85 -13.51 -7.68
CA ASN A 430 -10.46 -12.74 -8.85
C ASN A 430 -11.37 -11.54 -9.13
N LEU A 431 -12.68 -11.66 -8.87
CA LEU A 431 -13.60 -10.52 -8.96
C LEU A 431 -13.20 -9.38 -8.02
N TYR A 432 -12.91 -9.71 -6.75
CA TYR A 432 -12.49 -8.69 -5.78
C TYR A 432 -11.10 -8.13 -6.14
N ALA A 433 -10.16 -8.99 -6.55
CA ALA A 433 -8.83 -8.59 -6.99
C ALA A 433 -8.89 -7.59 -8.15
N GLU A 434 -9.70 -7.89 -9.17
CA GLU A 434 -9.85 -7.04 -10.35
C GLU A 434 -10.58 -5.74 -10.05
N SER A 435 -11.69 -5.78 -9.31
CA SER A 435 -12.44 -4.56 -8.99
C SER A 435 -11.69 -3.60 -8.06
N THR A 436 -10.77 -4.09 -7.23
CA THR A 436 -10.19 -3.30 -6.13
C THR A 436 -8.69 -3.00 -6.26
N PHE A 437 -7.90 -3.86 -6.92
CA PHE A 437 -6.44 -3.72 -7.01
C PHE A 437 -5.92 -3.75 -8.45
N ILE A 438 -6.26 -4.83 -9.18
CA ILE A 438 -5.67 -5.10 -10.49
C ILE A 438 -6.19 -4.08 -11.51
N CYS A 439 -7.50 -3.88 -11.65
CA CYS A 439 -7.98 -2.93 -12.66
C CYS A 439 -7.61 -1.47 -12.37
N PRO A 440 -7.62 -0.98 -11.10
CA PRO A 440 -7.02 0.30 -10.75
C PRO A 440 -5.56 0.46 -11.23
N SER A 441 -4.74 -0.59 -11.16
CA SER A 441 -3.37 -0.55 -11.67
C SER A 441 -3.31 -0.46 -13.21
N TYR A 442 -4.24 -1.10 -13.94
CA TYR A 442 -4.39 -0.92 -15.39
C TYR A 442 -4.84 0.51 -15.75
N TRP A 443 -5.78 1.08 -15.00
CA TRP A 443 -6.28 2.43 -15.25
C TRP A 443 -5.19 3.48 -15.05
N LEU A 444 -4.36 3.34 -14.01
CA LEU A 444 -3.19 4.19 -13.80
C LEU A 444 -2.17 4.07 -14.92
N ALA A 445 -1.86 2.85 -15.37
CA ALA A 445 -0.95 2.65 -16.49
C ALA A 445 -1.46 3.35 -17.76
N ASN A 446 -2.74 3.17 -18.10
CA ASN A 446 -3.38 3.85 -19.23
C ASN A 446 -3.38 5.38 -19.08
N ALA A 447 -3.67 5.90 -17.88
CA ALA A 447 -3.81 7.35 -17.69
C ALA A 447 -2.46 8.09 -17.84
N PHE A 448 -1.35 7.41 -17.62
CA PHE A 448 0.01 7.92 -17.79
C PHE A 448 0.65 7.57 -19.14
N SER A 449 -0.12 7.07 -20.12
CA SER A 449 0.40 6.73 -21.46
C SER A 449 0.02 7.75 -22.55
N PHE A 450 -0.28 9.01 -22.18
CA PHE A 450 -0.70 10.07 -23.10
C PHE A 450 0.15 11.34 -22.98
N GLY A 451 0.28 12.07 -24.09
CA GLY A 451 1.06 13.31 -24.15
C GLY A 451 2.53 13.07 -23.78
N ASN A 452 3.06 13.88 -22.86
CA ASN A 452 4.43 13.75 -22.38
C ASN A 452 4.59 12.78 -21.18
N LYS A 453 3.49 12.14 -20.74
CA LYS A 453 3.52 11.16 -19.66
C LYS A 453 3.96 9.79 -20.21
N SER A 454 4.58 8.99 -19.37
CA SER A 454 4.85 7.58 -19.70
C SER A 454 4.65 6.69 -18.49
N SER A 455 4.29 5.43 -18.76
CA SER A 455 4.11 4.43 -17.72
C SER A 455 4.70 3.09 -18.12
N TRP A 456 4.91 2.25 -17.12
CA TRP A 456 5.27 0.84 -17.27
C TRP A 456 4.41 0.04 -16.33
N LYS A 457 4.14 -1.22 -16.71
CA LYS A 457 3.30 -2.10 -15.93
C LYS A 457 4.01 -3.42 -15.62
N TYR A 458 3.84 -3.91 -14.40
CA TYR A 458 4.22 -5.27 -14.01
C TYR A 458 3.09 -6.05 -13.34
N GLN A 459 3.20 -7.37 -13.37
CA GLN A 459 2.54 -8.31 -12.46
C GLN A 459 3.62 -9.09 -11.70
N PHE A 460 3.45 -9.24 -10.39
CA PHE A 460 4.24 -10.16 -9.58
C PHE A 460 3.48 -11.48 -9.43
N SER A 461 4.05 -12.57 -9.93
CA SER A 461 3.40 -13.89 -10.02
C SER A 461 4.13 -14.97 -9.22
N VAL A 462 5.09 -14.60 -8.38
CA VAL A 462 5.83 -15.58 -7.57
C VAL A 462 4.89 -16.17 -6.52
N PRO A 463 4.65 -17.50 -6.52
CA PRO A 463 3.70 -18.13 -5.62
C PRO A 463 4.06 -17.86 -4.14
N PRO A 464 3.06 -17.58 -3.28
CA PRO A 464 1.64 -17.64 -3.57
C PRO A 464 1.08 -16.36 -4.20
N ALA A 465 1.92 -15.35 -4.45
CA ALA A 465 1.55 -14.07 -5.06
C ALA A 465 0.35 -13.37 -4.40
N ALA A 466 0.21 -13.57 -3.09
CA ALA A 466 -0.78 -12.91 -2.25
C ALA A 466 -0.56 -11.40 -2.23
N HIS A 467 -1.58 -10.64 -1.86
CA HIS A 467 -1.43 -9.21 -1.58
C HIS A 467 -0.25 -8.91 -0.64
N GLY A 468 0.62 -7.99 -1.05
CA GLY A 468 1.82 -7.59 -0.32
C GLY A 468 3.02 -8.56 -0.39
N THR A 469 2.95 -9.69 -1.09
CA THR A 469 4.10 -10.62 -1.22
C THR A 469 5.33 -9.97 -1.85
N ASP A 470 5.11 -9.05 -2.78
CA ASP A 470 6.14 -8.34 -3.54
C ASP A 470 6.98 -7.42 -2.65
N LEU A 471 6.49 -7.02 -1.47
CA LEU A 471 7.27 -6.32 -0.45
C LEU A 471 8.60 -7.05 -0.15
N ASN A 472 8.62 -8.39 -0.20
CA ASN A 472 9.86 -9.17 0.03
C ASN A 472 10.94 -8.97 -1.05
N ALA A 473 10.55 -8.47 -2.23
CA ALA A 473 11.49 -8.17 -3.31
C ALA A 473 12.24 -6.86 -3.05
N TYR A 474 11.59 -5.85 -2.48
CA TYR A 474 12.17 -4.51 -2.28
C TYR A 474 12.38 -4.09 -0.81
N HIS A 475 12.03 -4.96 0.15
CA HIS A 475 12.39 -4.84 1.57
C HIS A 475 13.29 -5.99 2.05
N LYS A 476 13.85 -5.83 3.26
CA LYS A 476 14.66 -6.86 3.93
C LYS A 476 13.86 -8.18 4.07
N PRO A 477 14.46 -9.36 3.81
CA PRO A 477 13.73 -10.63 3.65
C PRO A 477 13.17 -11.24 4.95
N ASP A 478 13.13 -10.48 6.05
CA ASP A 478 12.76 -10.96 7.38
C ASP A 478 11.33 -10.57 7.81
N SER A 479 10.51 -10.01 6.91
CA SER A 479 9.10 -9.74 7.22
C SER A 479 8.25 -10.99 7.02
N ALA A 480 8.27 -11.84 8.05
CA ALA A 480 7.29 -12.82 8.56
C ALA A 480 6.18 -13.47 7.70
N ILE A 481 5.75 -12.94 6.56
CA ILE A 481 4.65 -13.55 5.80
C ILE A 481 5.20 -14.56 4.77
N PHE A 482 6.42 -14.36 4.21
CA PHE A 482 7.01 -15.29 3.23
C PHE A 482 8.56 -15.33 3.26
N SER A 483 9.16 -15.35 4.44
CA SER A 483 10.63 -15.45 4.65
C SER A 483 11.24 -16.81 4.25
N GLU A 484 10.55 -17.58 3.41
CA GLU A 484 10.88 -18.98 3.12
C GLU A 484 11.81 -19.17 1.93
N GLY A 485 12.41 -18.10 1.40
CA GLY A 485 13.32 -18.20 0.25
C GLY A 485 12.58 -18.51 -1.05
N THR A 486 11.41 -17.91 -1.27
CA THR A 486 10.67 -17.99 -2.54
C THR A 486 11.28 -17.12 -3.65
N LEU A 487 12.24 -16.26 -3.30
CA LEU A 487 12.97 -15.39 -4.21
C LEU A 487 14.45 -15.69 -4.11
N SER A 488 15.09 -15.89 -5.26
CA SER A 488 16.54 -15.95 -5.34
C SER A 488 17.15 -14.58 -5.02
N ASN A 489 18.44 -14.57 -4.68
CA ASN A 489 19.15 -13.31 -4.45
C ASN A 489 19.22 -12.46 -5.73
N GLY A 490 19.38 -13.08 -6.90
CA GLY A 490 19.40 -12.38 -8.19
C GLY A 490 18.06 -11.70 -8.49
N PHE A 491 16.93 -12.40 -8.29
CA PHE A 491 15.59 -11.83 -8.44
C PHE A 491 15.45 -10.56 -7.58
N ARG A 492 15.79 -10.65 -6.29
CA ARG A 492 15.63 -9.53 -5.34
C ARG A 492 16.48 -8.34 -5.76
N ILE A 493 17.75 -8.58 -6.12
CA ILE A 493 18.65 -7.54 -6.62
C ILE A 493 18.07 -6.89 -7.87
N GLY A 494 17.69 -7.68 -8.88
CA GLY A 494 17.13 -7.18 -10.12
C GLY A 494 15.87 -6.33 -9.89
N PHE A 495 14.95 -6.78 -9.03
CA PHE A 495 13.74 -6.04 -8.71
C PHE A 495 14.03 -4.72 -7.97
N GLN A 496 14.98 -4.73 -7.03
CA GLN A 496 15.44 -3.51 -6.34
C GLN A 496 16.10 -2.51 -7.30
N LEU A 497 16.84 -2.99 -8.29
CA LEU A 497 17.42 -2.14 -9.33
C LEU A 497 16.36 -1.54 -10.23
N ILE A 498 15.30 -2.28 -10.57
CA ILE A 498 14.17 -1.76 -11.34
C ILE A 498 13.51 -0.58 -10.60
N TRP A 499 13.25 -0.73 -9.30
CA TRP A 499 12.73 0.36 -8.46
C TRP A 499 13.69 1.54 -8.37
N GLY A 500 14.99 1.29 -8.26
CA GLY A 500 16.01 2.33 -8.23
C GLY A 500 16.15 3.05 -9.56
N GLN A 501 16.21 2.35 -10.69
CA GLN A 501 16.23 2.94 -12.03
C GLN A 501 15.02 3.84 -12.25
N PHE A 502 13.83 3.41 -11.83
CA PHE A 502 12.64 4.24 -11.92
C PHE A 502 12.73 5.49 -11.01
N THR A 503 13.25 5.35 -9.80
CA THR A 503 13.47 6.49 -8.88
C THR A 503 14.48 7.50 -9.45
N LEU A 504 15.55 6.99 -10.07
CA LEU A 504 16.65 7.81 -10.59
C LEU A 504 16.32 8.47 -11.93
N HIS A 505 15.59 7.78 -12.80
CA HIS A 505 15.46 8.12 -14.22
C HIS A 505 14.02 8.16 -14.73
N GLY A 506 13.04 7.75 -13.92
CA GLY A 506 11.64 7.64 -14.36
C GLY A 506 11.43 6.53 -15.40
N ASN A 507 12.35 5.57 -15.49
CA ASN A 507 12.30 4.42 -16.39
C ASN A 507 12.75 3.17 -15.60
N PRO A 508 11.94 2.09 -15.53
CA PRO A 508 12.25 0.91 -14.73
C PRO A 508 13.16 -0.11 -15.43
N THR A 509 13.46 0.07 -16.72
CA THR A 509 14.22 -0.92 -17.51
C THR A 509 15.68 -0.97 -17.09
N LEU A 510 16.28 -2.15 -17.12
CA LEU A 510 17.69 -2.37 -16.77
C LEU A 510 18.58 -2.22 -18.01
N PRO A 511 19.67 -1.44 -17.96
CA PRO A 511 20.70 -1.47 -19.01
C PRO A 511 21.35 -2.85 -19.13
N GLU A 512 21.75 -3.27 -20.34
CA GLU A 512 22.42 -4.57 -20.58
C GLU A 512 23.71 -4.75 -19.75
N SER A 513 24.40 -3.64 -19.43
CA SER A 513 25.63 -3.61 -18.64
C SER A 513 25.43 -3.91 -17.15
N VAL A 514 24.19 -3.86 -16.65
CA VAL A 514 23.84 -4.13 -15.25
C VAL A 514 24.34 -5.52 -14.85
N LEU A 515 24.19 -6.55 -15.71
CA LEU A 515 24.62 -7.93 -15.41
C LEU A 515 26.14 -8.15 -15.30
N GLY A 516 26.96 -7.43 -16.09
CA GLY A 516 28.42 -7.57 -16.05
C GLY A 516 29.05 -7.01 -14.77
N GLY A 517 28.39 -6.02 -14.15
CA GLY A 517 28.85 -5.36 -12.93
C GLY A 517 28.58 -6.14 -11.63
N PHE A 518 27.48 -6.90 -11.55
CA PHE A 518 27.12 -7.64 -10.34
C PHE A 518 28.01 -8.85 -10.09
N ASN A 519 28.34 -9.61 -11.14
CA ASN A 519 29.24 -10.75 -11.04
C ASN A 519 30.68 -10.35 -10.65
N SER A 520 31.08 -9.10 -10.88
CA SER A 520 32.47 -8.64 -10.68
C SER A 520 32.73 -7.88 -9.38
N LYS A 521 31.72 -7.25 -8.74
CA LYS A 521 31.93 -6.37 -7.56
C LYS A 521 31.55 -6.96 -6.20
N GLU A 522 30.66 -7.95 -6.14
CA GLU A 522 30.17 -8.50 -4.85
C GLU A 522 30.39 -10.01 -4.67
N GLY A 523 31.05 -10.70 -5.61
CA GLY A 523 31.24 -12.16 -5.55
C GLY A 523 29.92 -12.94 -5.62
N ARG A 524 28.84 -12.30 -6.08
CA ARG A 524 27.50 -12.86 -6.22
C ARG A 524 27.34 -13.33 -7.66
N ASN A 525 27.72 -14.58 -7.96
CA ASN A 525 27.46 -15.19 -9.26
C ASN A 525 25.96 -15.50 -9.37
N SER A 526 25.18 -14.66 -10.04
CA SER A 526 23.83 -15.05 -10.48
C SER A 526 23.85 -15.32 -11.98
N SER A 527 23.65 -16.57 -12.38
CA SER A 527 23.44 -16.99 -13.77
C SER A 527 22.03 -16.70 -14.29
N GLU A 528 21.32 -15.77 -13.67
CA GLU A 528 19.92 -15.46 -13.98
C GLU A 528 19.81 -14.52 -15.18
N ASP A 529 18.77 -14.75 -15.99
CA ASP A 529 18.48 -13.94 -17.16
C ASP A 529 17.45 -12.85 -16.83
N PHE A 530 17.89 -11.59 -16.95
CA PHE A 530 17.02 -10.41 -16.81
C PHE A 530 16.73 -9.73 -18.15
N SER A 531 16.95 -10.39 -19.29
CA SER A 531 16.78 -9.84 -20.63
C SER A 531 15.39 -9.25 -20.89
N ALA A 532 14.35 -9.84 -20.29
CA ALA A 532 13.00 -9.31 -20.33
C ALA A 532 12.90 -7.89 -19.76
N ALA A 533 13.74 -7.51 -18.78
CA ALA A 533 13.72 -6.21 -18.14
C ALA A 533 14.53 -5.14 -18.90
N TYR A 534 15.16 -5.49 -20.02
CA TYR A 534 15.90 -4.53 -20.84
C TYR A 534 14.97 -3.55 -21.56
N ASN A 535 15.52 -2.39 -21.91
CA ASN A 535 14.78 -1.34 -22.63
C ASN A 535 14.24 -1.79 -23.99
N SER A 536 14.91 -2.74 -24.64
CA SER A 536 14.53 -3.35 -25.92
C SER A 536 13.35 -4.33 -25.79
N SER A 537 13.10 -4.83 -24.57
CA SER A 537 12.09 -5.85 -24.28
C SER A 537 10.89 -5.27 -23.52
N TRP A 538 11.13 -4.62 -22.37
CA TRP A 538 10.09 -4.01 -21.57
C TRP A 538 9.78 -2.58 -22.04
N LEU A 539 8.99 -2.53 -23.10
CA LEU A 539 8.52 -1.27 -23.68
C LEU A 539 7.59 -0.53 -22.69
N ALA A 540 7.59 0.80 -22.80
CA ALA A 540 6.61 1.63 -22.11
C ALA A 540 5.19 1.18 -22.47
N TRP A 541 4.29 1.28 -21.49
CA TRP A 541 2.90 0.89 -21.62
C TRP A 541 2.21 1.73 -22.71
N ASP A 542 1.66 1.04 -23.69
CA ASP A 542 0.75 1.60 -24.68
C ASP A 542 -0.58 0.86 -24.59
N LYS A 543 -1.70 1.59 -24.74
CA LYS A 543 -3.05 1.03 -24.60
C LYS A 543 -3.38 -0.05 -25.63
N ASN A 544 -2.64 -0.12 -26.74
CA ASN A 544 -2.87 -1.11 -27.80
C ASN A 544 -1.96 -2.33 -27.62
N SER A 545 -0.67 -2.12 -27.30
CA SER A 545 0.30 -3.22 -27.11
C SER A 545 0.21 -3.87 -25.73
N MET A 546 -0.13 -3.09 -24.70
CA MET A 546 -0.22 -3.50 -23.29
C MET A 546 0.96 -4.35 -22.81
N SER A 547 2.18 -3.96 -23.19
CA SER A 547 3.41 -4.64 -22.78
C SER A 547 3.56 -4.62 -21.25
N MET A 548 3.49 -5.79 -20.62
CA MET A 548 3.53 -5.94 -19.16
C MET A 548 4.67 -6.87 -18.75
N MET A 549 5.52 -6.43 -17.82
CA MET A 549 6.48 -7.31 -17.18
C MET A 549 5.78 -8.33 -16.28
N ASN A 550 6.11 -9.60 -16.39
CA ASN A 550 5.68 -10.64 -15.49
C ASN A 550 6.88 -11.14 -14.69
N PHE A 551 6.92 -10.79 -13.41
CA PHE A 551 7.94 -11.29 -12.49
C PHE A 551 7.50 -12.63 -11.93
N ASN A 552 8.16 -13.71 -12.34
CA ASN A 552 7.94 -15.05 -11.83
C ASN A 552 9.27 -15.73 -11.50
N THR A 553 9.21 -16.92 -10.91
CA THR A 553 10.36 -17.78 -10.65
C THR A 553 10.22 -19.13 -11.36
N SER A 554 11.34 -19.84 -11.49
CA SER A 554 11.41 -21.24 -11.92
C SER A 554 12.39 -22.00 -11.02
N GLY A 555 12.44 -23.33 -11.15
CA GLY A 555 13.28 -24.16 -10.29
C GLY A 555 12.80 -24.16 -8.83
N GLY A 556 13.73 -24.41 -7.91
CA GLY A 556 13.47 -24.57 -6.48
C GLY A 556 12.97 -25.96 -6.10
N VAL A 557 12.73 -26.13 -4.81
CA VAL A 557 12.14 -27.33 -4.21
C VAL A 557 10.72 -27.02 -3.79
N GLU A 558 9.79 -27.89 -4.18
CA GLU A 558 8.39 -27.77 -3.79
C GLU A 558 8.23 -27.86 -2.28
N LYS A 559 7.49 -26.91 -1.70
CA LYS A 559 7.11 -26.89 -0.30
C LYS A 559 5.64 -26.54 -0.16
N GLN A 560 4.97 -27.27 0.72
CA GLN A 560 3.61 -26.98 1.12
C GLN A 560 3.59 -26.18 2.42
N LEU A 561 2.82 -25.10 2.42
CA LEU A 561 2.59 -24.25 3.58
C LEU A 561 1.10 -24.15 3.85
N SER A 562 0.73 -24.20 5.12
CA SER A 562 -0.64 -23.92 5.54
C SER A 562 -0.76 -22.44 5.88
N MET A 563 -1.58 -21.72 5.12
CA MET A 563 -1.87 -20.31 5.35
C MET A 563 -3.19 -20.13 6.07
N TRP A 564 -3.18 -19.30 7.10
CA TRP A 564 -4.34 -19.05 7.93
C TRP A 564 -5.10 -17.80 7.47
N PHE A 565 -6.40 -17.95 7.34
CA PHE A 565 -7.36 -16.91 7.01
C PHE A 565 -8.30 -16.72 8.19
N GLY A 566 -8.99 -15.58 8.19
CA GLY A 566 -10.04 -15.36 9.17
C GLY A 566 -11.09 -16.51 9.21
N LEU A 567 -11.86 -16.57 10.29
CA LEU A 567 -12.98 -17.48 10.51
C LEU A 567 -12.52 -18.95 10.64
N GLY A 568 -11.31 -19.19 11.15
CA GLY A 568 -10.85 -20.55 11.41
C GLY A 568 -10.42 -21.33 10.16
N LYS A 569 -10.16 -20.65 9.04
CA LYS A 569 -9.86 -21.31 7.77
C LYS A 569 -8.36 -21.40 7.54
N SER A 570 -7.89 -22.59 7.15
CA SER A 570 -6.51 -22.80 6.69
C SER A 570 -6.53 -23.36 5.27
N ILE A 571 -5.64 -22.86 4.42
CA ILE A 571 -5.47 -23.30 3.03
C ILE A 571 -4.05 -23.80 2.87
N ASN A 572 -3.88 -25.01 2.34
CA ASN A 572 -2.55 -25.53 2.00
C ASN A 572 -2.17 -25.04 0.61
N ILE A 573 -0.99 -24.44 0.51
CA ILE A 573 -0.48 -23.83 -0.71
C ILE A 573 0.86 -24.44 -1.02
N THR A 574 1.05 -24.73 -2.29
CA THR A 574 2.31 -25.23 -2.83
C THR A 574 3.09 -24.09 -3.46
N MET A 575 4.36 -23.95 -3.10
CA MET A 575 5.30 -23.00 -3.70
C MET A 575 6.70 -23.61 -3.82
N ASN A 576 7.52 -23.06 -4.71
CA ASN A 576 8.92 -23.47 -4.82
C ASN A 576 9.81 -22.53 -3.98
N ILE A 577 10.70 -23.12 -3.20
CA ILE A 577 11.64 -22.42 -2.33
C ILE A 577 13.09 -22.82 -2.63
N GLU A 578 14.05 -22.05 -2.14
CA GLU A 578 15.47 -22.41 -2.19
C GLU A 578 15.76 -23.79 -1.54
N PRO A 579 16.78 -24.52 -2.02
CA PRO A 579 17.77 -24.14 -3.03
C PRO A 579 17.28 -24.28 -4.49
N GLY A 580 17.82 -23.45 -5.38
CA GLY A 580 17.68 -23.57 -6.84
C GLY A 580 16.52 -22.77 -7.45
N VAL A 581 15.91 -21.86 -6.69
CA VAL A 581 14.95 -20.90 -7.24
C VAL A 581 15.70 -19.94 -8.15
N MET A 582 15.15 -19.63 -9.31
CA MET A 582 15.71 -18.66 -10.24
C MET A 582 14.65 -17.70 -10.79
N ALA A 583 15.04 -16.47 -11.09
CA ALA A 583 14.20 -15.54 -11.83
C ALA A 583 13.78 -16.11 -13.20
N ASN A 584 12.49 -15.99 -13.53
CA ASN A 584 11.91 -16.35 -14.82
C ASN A 584 11.00 -15.21 -15.28
N TRP A 585 11.62 -14.13 -15.73
CA TRP A 585 10.92 -12.90 -16.08
C TRP A 585 10.55 -12.90 -17.55
N THR A 586 9.32 -12.49 -17.86
CA THR A 586 8.82 -12.48 -19.23
C THR A 586 8.03 -11.21 -19.53
N ILE A 587 8.00 -10.81 -20.80
CA ILE A 587 7.05 -9.79 -21.27
C ILE A 587 5.76 -10.48 -21.71
N SER A 588 4.66 -10.00 -21.15
CA SER A 588 3.32 -10.54 -21.31
C SER A 588 2.39 -9.51 -21.93
N ASN A 589 1.44 -9.97 -22.75
CA ASN A 589 0.40 -9.10 -23.28
C ASN A 589 -0.68 -8.89 -22.22
N GLY A 590 -0.69 -7.72 -21.59
CA GLY A 590 -1.63 -7.36 -20.53
C GLY A 590 -3.10 -7.37 -20.97
N ALA A 591 -3.40 -7.33 -22.27
CA ALA A 591 -4.76 -7.37 -22.81
C ALA A 591 -5.35 -8.78 -22.76
N THR A 592 -4.60 -9.78 -23.24
CA THR A 592 -5.05 -11.19 -23.30
C THR A 592 -4.77 -11.97 -22.01
N TRP A 593 -3.89 -11.47 -21.15
CA TRP A 593 -3.50 -12.08 -19.88
C TRP A 593 -4.70 -12.47 -19.00
N GLU A 594 -4.60 -13.62 -18.32
CA GLU A 594 -5.63 -14.23 -17.49
C GLU A 594 -7.02 -14.31 -18.16
N GLY A 595 -7.04 -14.68 -19.43
CA GLY A 595 -8.30 -14.84 -20.18
C GLY A 595 -8.99 -13.51 -20.47
N GLY A 596 -8.24 -12.51 -20.95
CA GLY A 596 -8.81 -11.25 -21.43
C GLY A 596 -9.04 -10.19 -20.35
N ARG A 597 -8.10 -10.02 -19.42
CA ARG A 597 -8.23 -9.10 -18.28
C ARG A 597 -8.51 -7.65 -18.67
N ALA A 598 -7.94 -7.13 -19.76
CA ALA A 598 -8.22 -5.74 -20.16
C ALA A 598 -9.71 -5.48 -20.45
N THR A 599 -10.44 -6.47 -20.99
CA THR A 599 -11.89 -6.38 -21.20
C THR A 599 -12.62 -6.26 -19.86
N ARG A 600 -12.23 -7.04 -18.85
CA ARG A 600 -12.81 -6.95 -17.51
C ARG A 600 -12.49 -5.63 -16.82
N CYS A 601 -11.26 -5.13 -16.96
CA CYS A 601 -10.88 -3.83 -16.42
C CYS A 601 -11.56 -2.65 -17.12
N LYS A 602 -11.85 -2.76 -18.42
CA LYS A 602 -12.70 -1.79 -19.10
C LYS A 602 -14.13 -1.82 -18.55
N PHE A 603 -14.70 -3.01 -18.35
CA PHE A 603 -16.04 -3.14 -17.76
C PHE A 603 -16.12 -2.45 -16.40
N TRP A 604 -15.13 -2.66 -15.52
CA TRP A 604 -15.13 -2.03 -14.19
C TRP A 604 -15.01 -0.50 -14.23
N ALA A 605 -14.23 0.06 -15.17
CA ALA A 605 -14.19 1.50 -15.38
C ALA A 605 -15.56 2.05 -15.81
N ASP A 606 -16.18 1.42 -16.81
CA ASP A 606 -17.51 1.80 -17.32
C ASP A 606 -18.62 1.57 -16.28
N PHE A 607 -18.46 0.59 -15.39
CA PHE A 607 -19.37 0.31 -14.29
C PHE A 607 -19.28 1.39 -13.21
N ALA A 608 -18.08 1.73 -12.75
CA ALA A 608 -17.87 2.80 -11.77
C ALA A 608 -18.38 4.15 -12.30
N LEU A 609 -18.18 4.45 -13.59
CA LEU A 609 -18.72 5.66 -14.21
C LEU A 609 -20.24 5.73 -14.25
N ARG A 610 -20.97 4.61 -14.17
CA ARG A 610 -22.45 4.58 -14.20
C ARG A 610 -23.08 4.55 -12.81
N GLN A 611 -22.49 3.81 -11.89
CA GLN A 611 -23.04 3.65 -10.54
C GLN A 611 -22.91 4.92 -9.70
N PHE A 612 -21.80 5.64 -9.86
CA PHE A 612 -21.49 6.81 -9.03
C PHE A 612 -21.70 8.15 -9.76
N SER A 613 -22.28 8.14 -10.96
CA SER A 613 -22.62 9.36 -11.73
C SER A 613 -24.05 9.84 -11.50
N VAL A 614 -24.83 9.17 -10.65
CA VAL A 614 -26.19 9.58 -10.30
C VAL A 614 -26.18 10.31 -8.97
N ARG A 615 -25.79 11.59 -9.01
CA ARG A 615 -26.40 12.73 -8.30
C ARG A 615 -25.66 14.03 -8.61
#